data_AF-A0A0R3PQY9-F1
#
_entry.id   AF-A0A0R3PQY9-F1
#
_cell.length_a   1.000
_cell.length_b   1.000
_cell.length_c   1.000
_cell.angle_alpha   90.00
_cell.angle_beta   90.00
_cell.angle_gamma   90.00
#
_symmetry.space_group_name_H-M   'P 1'
#
loop_
_entity.id
_entity.type
_entity.pdbx_description
1 polymer ?
#
loop_
_entity_poly.entity_id
_entity_poly.type
_entity_poly.pdbx_seq_one_letter_code
_entity_poly.pdbx_strand_id
1 'polypeptide(L)'
;MRTLEWDNIGVKIDGRQLHHLGFDDDIVLITPNIIQAEPMLDNFDKARGKVGLRLNLTKTVLMRSGLVSYAPFMLNGTNISEWSN
;
A
#
# COMPACT_ATOMS: atom_id res chain seq x y z
N MET A 1 7.27 -21.84 -0.94
CA MET A 1 6.17 -20.88 -1.17
C MET A 1 5.98 -20.11 0.14
N ARG A 2 6.28 -18.81 0.18
CA ARG A 2 6.08 -17.98 1.39
C ARG A 2 4.78 -17.21 1.17
N THR A 3 3.70 -17.72 1.73
CA THR A 3 2.40 -17.06 1.77
C THR A 3 2.49 -15.87 2.72
N LEU A 4 2.24 -14.67 2.21
CA LEU A 4 1.91 -13.54 3.05
C LEU A 4 0.44 -13.65 3.43
N GLU A 5 0.13 -13.65 4.72
CA GLU A 5 -1.24 -13.69 5.25
C GLU A 5 -1.93 -12.35 4.94
N TRP A 6 -2.39 -12.20 3.69
CA TRP A 6 -3.17 -11.06 3.22
C TRP A 6 -4.68 -11.27 3.38
N ASP A 7 -5.15 -12.40 3.90
CA ASP A 7 -6.58 -12.76 3.88
C ASP A 7 -7.48 -11.77 4.63
N ASN A 8 -6.93 -11.03 5.60
CA ASN A 8 -7.62 -9.99 6.35
C ASN A 8 -7.17 -8.55 6.04
N ILE A 9 -6.19 -8.37 5.15
CA ILE A 9 -5.55 -7.06 4.87
C ILE A 9 -5.61 -6.73 3.36
N GLY A 10 -5.82 -7.73 2.51
CA GLY A 10 -5.83 -7.61 1.06
C GLY A 10 -7.04 -6.87 0.53
N VAL A 11 -6.80 -6.07 -0.51
CA VAL A 11 -7.83 -5.37 -1.27
C VAL A 11 -8.73 -6.40 -1.96
N LYS A 12 -10.03 -6.33 -1.69
CA LYS A 12 -11.07 -6.99 -2.50
C LYS A 12 -11.54 -5.98 -3.55
N ILE A 13 -11.24 -6.25 -4.81
CA ILE A 13 -11.89 -5.54 -5.93
C ILE A 13 -12.99 -6.46 -6.46
N ASP A 14 -14.22 -5.96 -6.49
CA ASP A 14 -15.43 -6.72 -6.87
C ASP A 14 -15.62 -8.06 -6.14
N GLY A 15 -15.31 -8.08 -4.83
CA GLY A 15 -15.44 -9.27 -3.99
C GLY A 15 -14.37 -10.35 -4.24
N ARG A 16 -13.42 -10.11 -5.15
CA ARG A 16 -12.30 -11.00 -5.43
C ARG A 16 -11.06 -10.48 -4.75
N GLN A 17 -10.42 -11.32 -3.95
CA GLN A 17 -9.11 -11.03 -3.35
C GLN A 17 -8.07 -11.02 -4.47
N LEU A 18 -7.26 -9.96 -4.55
CA LEU A 18 -6.18 -9.90 -5.54
C LEU A 18 -5.11 -10.95 -5.19
N HIS A 19 -5.12 -12.08 -5.90
CA HIS A 19 -4.17 -13.18 -5.70
C HIS A 19 -2.92 -13.08 -6.61
N HIS A 20 -2.91 -12.14 -7.56
CA HIS A 20 -1.82 -11.99 -8.52
C HIS A 20 -1.57 -10.50 -8.80
N LEU A 21 -0.60 -9.94 -8.08
CA LEU A 21 -0.01 -8.66 -8.41
C LEU A 21 1.10 -8.94 -9.43
N GLY A 22 0.99 -8.41 -10.64
CA GLY A 22 2.06 -8.52 -11.63
C GLY A 22 3.34 -7.96 -11.02
N PHE A 23 4.39 -8.76 -10.97
CA PHE A 23 5.71 -8.41 -10.42
C PHE A 23 6.51 -7.49 -11.37
N ASP A 24 5.83 -6.59 -12.10
CA ASP A 24 6.48 -5.36 -12.53
C ASP A 24 6.64 -4.48 -11.29
N ASP A 25 7.68 -3.65 -11.22
CA ASP A 25 8.16 -2.96 -10.00
C ASP A 25 7.12 -2.07 -9.26
N ASP A 26 5.87 -2.00 -9.75
CA ASP A 26 4.79 -1.15 -9.28
C ASP A 26 3.68 -1.93 -8.57
N ILE A 27 3.32 -1.47 -7.37
CA ILE A 27 2.36 -2.11 -6.47
C ILE A 27 1.33 -1.08 -6.02
N VAL A 28 0.05 -1.40 -6.19
CA VAL A 28 -1.06 -0.53 -5.80
C VAL A 28 -1.80 -1.13 -4.59
N LEU A 29 -1.85 -0.38 -3.49
CA LEU A 29 -2.65 -0.69 -2.30
C LEU A 29 -3.87 0.23 -2.28
N ILE A 30 -5.06 -0.35 -2.08
CA ILE A 30 -6.34 0.38 -2.08
C ILE A 30 -7.04 0.09 -0.76
N THR A 31 -7.40 1.12 -0.02
CA THR A 31 -8.18 0.99 1.21
C THR A 31 -9.26 2.07 1.26
N PRO A 32 -10.45 1.77 1.77
CA PRO A 32 -11.48 2.77 1.99
C PRO A 32 -11.15 3.74 3.13
N ASN A 33 -10.11 3.47 3.94
CA ASN A 33 -9.77 4.25 5.11
C ASN A 33 -8.27 4.55 5.19
N ILE A 34 -7.93 5.84 5.19
CA ILE A 34 -6.54 6.33 5.29
C ILE A 34 -5.84 5.93 6.60
N ILE A 35 -6.58 5.78 7.70
CA ILE A 35 -6.05 5.32 8.98
C ILE A 35 -5.56 3.87 8.87
N GLN A 36 -6.16 3.07 7.99
CA GLN A 36 -5.74 1.70 7.72
C GLN A 36 -4.65 1.62 6.65
N ALA A 37 -4.46 2.65 5.82
CA ALA A 37 -3.44 2.66 4.78
C ALA A 37 -2.02 2.61 5.37
N GLU A 38 -1.75 3.35 6.45
CA GLU A 38 -0.42 3.38 7.09
C GLU A 38 0.01 2.00 7.62
N PRO A 39 -0.78 1.32 8.48
CA PRO A 39 -0.41 -0.01 8.97
C PRO A 39 -0.38 -1.07 7.86
N MET A 40 -1.19 -0.91 6.81
CA MET A 40 -1.15 -1.80 5.65
C MET A 40 0.17 -1.66 4.87
N LEU A 41 0.63 -0.44 4.64
CA LEU A 41 1.89 -0.17 3.95
C LEU A 41 3.12 -0.55 4.79
N ASP A 42 3.06 -0.39 6.13
CA ASP A 42 4.11 -0.85 7.05
C ASP A 42 4.24 -2.38 7.06
N ASN A 43 3.11 -3.10 7.12
CA ASN A 43 3.12 -4.56 7.00
C ASN A 43 3.65 -5.01 5.64
N PHE A 44 3.30 -4.29 4.57
CA PHE A 44 3.82 -4.52 3.23
C PHE A 44 5.35 -4.36 3.16
N ASP A 45 5.90 -3.25 3.70
CA ASP A 45 7.34 -3.00 3.69
C ASP A 45 8.12 -4.04 4.51
N LYS A 46 7.60 -4.41 5.69
CA LYS A 46 8.18 -5.48 6.53
C LYS A 46 8.19 -6.84 5.82
N ALA A 47 7.09 -7.18 5.14
CA ALA A 47 6.97 -8.39 4.33
C ALA A 47 7.97 -8.43 3.18
N ARG A 48 8.09 -7.32 2.45
CA ARG A 48 9.00 -7.13 1.34
C ARG A 48 10.46 -7.21 1.79
N GLY A 49 10.80 -6.63 2.94
CA GLY A 49 12.12 -6.73 3.56
C GLY A 49 12.56 -8.17 3.85
N LYS A 50 11.63 -9.06 4.25
CA LYS A 50 11.94 -10.50 4.50
C LYS A 50 12.34 -11.28 3.25
N VAL A 51 12.04 -10.76 2.06
CA VAL A 51 12.45 -11.34 0.77
C VAL A 51 13.57 -10.55 0.09
N GLY A 52 14.20 -9.61 0.82
CA GLY A 52 15.35 -8.83 0.33
C GLY A 52 14.98 -7.67 -0.60
N LEU A 53 13.70 -7.31 -0.64
CA LEU A 53 13.21 -6.21 -1.45
C LEU A 53 12.95 -4.97 -0.55
N ARG A 54 13.06 -3.75 -1.10
CA ARG A 54 12.91 -2.50 -0.34
C ARG A 54 12.01 -1.50 -1.07
N LEU A 55 11.07 -0.88 -0.35
CA LEU A 55 10.21 0.17 -0.89
C LEU A 55 11.02 1.41 -1.30
N ASN A 56 10.71 1.96 -2.48
CA ASN A 56 11.23 3.23 -2.92
C ASN A 56 10.20 4.33 -2.59
N LEU A 57 10.35 4.95 -1.43
CA LEU A 57 9.41 5.97 -0.94
C LEU A 57 9.30 7.20 -1.85
N THR A 58 10.36 7.57 -2.57
CA THR A 58 10.31 8.72 -3.50
C THR A 58 9.55 8.42 -4.79
N LYS A 59 9.42 7.14 -5.17
CA LYS A 59 8.55 6.71 -6.28
C LYS A 59 7.14 6.33 -5.82
N THR A 60 6.93 6.17 -4.52
CA THR A 60 5.62 5.82 -3.98
C THR A 60 4.75 7.07 -3.97
N VAL A 61 3.59 6.98 -4.60
CA VAL A 61 2.62 8.07 -4.65
C VAL A 61 1.31 7.62 -4.03
N LEU A 62 0.73 8.49 -3.21
CA LEU A 62 -0.60 8.31 -2.66
C LEU A 62 -1.62 8.93 -3.59
N MET A 63 -2.63 8.16 -3.98
CA MET A 63 -3.79 8.65 -4.74
C MET A 63 -5.00 8.67 -3.82
N ARG A 64 -5.71 9.80 -3.76
CA ARG A 64 -6.93 9.96 -2.97
C ARG A 64 -8.10 10.35 -3.85
N SER A 65 -9.29 9.92 -3.47
CA SER A 65 -10.51 10.49 -4.06
C SER A 65 -10.74 11.88 -3.48
N GLY A 66 -11.32 12.79 -4.27
CA GLY A 66 -11.56 14.19 -3.84
C GLY A 66 -12.53 14.36 -2.67
N LEU A 67 -13.09 13.26 -2.13
CA LEU A 67 -13.96 13.24 -0.96
C LEU A 67 -13.19 13.00 0.36
N VAL A 68 -11.91 12.64 0.29
CA VAL A 68 -11.08 12.40 1.48
C VAL A 68 -10.47 13.72 1.94
N SER A 69 -10.66 14.07 3.21
CA SER A 69 -10.04 15.26 3.82
C SER A 69 -8.51 15.17 3.80
N TYR A 70 -7.84 16.30 3.56
CA TYR A 70 -6.38 16.37 3.57
C TYR A 70 -5.83 16.03 4.97
N ALA A 71 -5.15 14.90 5.06
CA ALA A 71 -4.31 14.54 6.20
C ALA A 71 -2.92 14.15 5.68
N PRO A 72 -1.81 14.50 6.35
CA PRO A 72 -0.51 13.94 6.01
C PRO A 72 -0.54 12.41 6.09
N PHE A 73 0.17 11.74 5.19
CA PHE A 73 0.31 10.28 5.21
C PHE A 73 1.78 9.93 5.30
N MET A 74 2.15 9.18 6.34
CA MET A 74 3.54 8.88 6.65
C MET A 74 3.80 7.38 6.74
N LEU A 75 4.96 6.96 6.24
CA LEU A 75 5.51 5.64 6.51
C LEU A 75 6.84 5.79 7.24
N ASN A 76 6.97 5.19 8.42
CA ASN A 76 8.18 5.28 9.25
C ASN A 76 8.69 6.73 9.44
N GLY A 77 7.77 7.67 9.65
CA GLY A 77 8.08 9.10 9.79
C GLY A 77 8.48 9.82 8.51
N THR A 78 8.41 9.16 7.35
CA THR A 78 8.65 9.77 6.04
C THR A 78 7.31 10.08 5.34
N ASN A 79 7.12 11.33 4.91
CA ASN A 79 5.94 11.72 4.14
C ASN A 79 5.96 11.07 2.76
N ILE A 80 4.81 10.53 2.33
CA ILE A 80 4.63 10.04 0.97
C ILE A 80 4.03 11.15 0.11
N SER A 81 4.58 11.34 -1.09
CA SER A 81 4.04 12.30 -2.05
C SER A 81 2.62 11.92 -2.46
N GLU A 82 1.74 12.92 -2.52
CA GLU A 82 0.41 12.76 -3.07
C GLU A 82 0.44 13.04 -4.58
N TRP A 83 -0.23 12.19 -5.36
CA TRP A 83 -0.48 12.47 -6.76
C TRP A 83 -1.69 13.39 -6.87
N SER A 84 -1.45 14.65 -7.24
CA SER A 84 -2.49 15.62 -7.56
C SER A 84 -2.84 15.51 -9.04
N ASN A 85 -4.12 15.34 -9.35
CA ASN A 85 -4.65 15.36 -10.72
C ASN A 85 -5.08 16.76 -11.13
#